data_AF-A0A7Z0Q388-F1
#
_entry.id   AF-A0A7Z0Q388-F1
#
_cell.length_a   1.000
_cell.length_b   1.000
_cell.length_c   1.000
_cell.angle_alpha   90.00
_cell.angle_beta   90.00
_cell.angle_gamma   90.00
#
_symmetry.space_group_name_H-M   'P 1'
#
loop_
_entity.id
_entity.type
_entity.pdbx_description
1 polymer ?
#
loop_
_entity_poly.entity_id
_entity_poly.type
_entity_poly.pdbx_seq_one_letter_code
_entity_poly.pdbx_strand_id
1 'polypeptide(L)'
;ARAARELMAVLDAEPALGFALGLWSRRTPGFRPEWSNRLPAGTHGVLTDDPVADSAALDAWARERTRGLIDRMPVPVREGTEMVLATALAMATEWYRPFQACDALPDSGPWRRGECLTALRRSSTVLDRLDLADTPHGAVTGLTVMGRQGLDVRLLLGEESMRPAHVLRAGLEVLERRRPVVRGGRLPLGEPGPGLEVSREPSVVPAPPTLHVLTVPFTVEAHHDLTRHRELFGLTTLLDTGQGHLPGVAERPLALGAAAQSATATFTGQGFRAAAVTAVGMVGGCAPDRPRYRVTEIEARFDRPFGFLAVHRRSGLVLAAGWVAEPSHQEFPAGSPGAAADDRDDRDD
;
A
#
# COMPACT_ATOMS: atom_id res chain seq x y z
N ALA A 1 14.01 4.27 -23.90
CA ALA A 1 13.63 5.69 -24.12
C ALA A 1 12.11 5.88 -24.26
N ARG A 2 11.47 5.55 -25.40
CA ARG A 2 10.04 5.84 -25.65
C ARG A 2 9.10 5.31 -24.54
N ALA A 3 9.07 3.99 -24.34
CA ALA A 3 8.21 3.33 -23.35
C ALA A 3 8.39 3.85 -21.90
N ALA A 4 9.61 4.27 -21.52
CA ALA A 4 9.85 4.85 -20.19
C ALA A 4 9.18 6.22 -20.02
N ARG A 5 9.14 7.05 -21.07
CA ARG A 5 8.41 8.33 -21.03
C ARG A 5 6.90 8.13 -21.11
N GLU A 6 6.44 7.11 -21.85
CA GLU A 6 5.02 6.72 -21.87
C GLU A 6 4.57 6.20 -20.49
N LEU A 7 5.40 5.43 -19.79
CA LEU A 7 5.15 5.02 -18.41
C LEU A 7 5.11 6.22 -17.45
N MET A 8 6.11 7.12 -17.49
CA MET A 8 6.09 8.32 -16.63
C MET A 8 4.86 9.19 -16.89
N ALA A 9 4.51 9.45 -18.16
CA ALA A 9 3.31 10.21 -18.50
C ALA A 9 2.00 9.54 -18.04
N VAL A 10 1.95 8.21 -17.94
CA VAL A 10 0.83 7.48 -17.32
C VAL A 10 0.84 7.63 -15.81
N LEU A 11 2.00 7.52 -15.15
CA LEU A 11 2.12 7.66 -13.69
C LEU A 11 1.77 9.09 -13.23
N ASP A 12 2.26 10.11 -13.92
CA ASP A 12 2.00 11.53 -13.63
C ASP A 12 0.53 11.93 -13.85
N ALA A 13 -0.20 11.19 -14.70
CA ALA A 13 -1.60 11.47 -15.04
C ALA A 13 -2.63 10.82 -14.11
N GLU A 14 -2.25 9.83 -13.29
CA GLU A 14 -3.19 9.17 -12.36
C GLU A 14 -3.21 9.91 -11.00
N PRO A 15 -4.35 10.53 -10.58
CA PRO A 15 -4.39 11.38 -9.38
C PRO A 15 -3.97 10.67 -8.09
N ALA A 16 -4.16 9.35 -8.02
CA ALA A 16 -3.76 8.52 -6.89
C ALA A 16 -2.23 8.43 -6.68
N LEU A 17 -1.41 8.88 -7.62
CA LEU A 17 0.04 8.68 -7.61
C LEU A 17 0.77 10.00 -7.44
N GLY A 18 1.85 9.98 -6.66
CA GLY A 18 2.90 10.98 -6.64
C GLY A 18 4.23 10.29 -6.99
N PHE A 19 4.58 10.31 -8.28
CA PHE A 19 5.82 9.71 -8.78
C PHE A 19 6.89 10.80 -9.01
N ALA A 20 8.14 10.46 -8.74
CA ALA A 20 9.27 11.31 -9.04
C ALA A 20 10.44 10.48 -9.58
N LEU A 21 10.91 10.83 -10.78
CA LEU A 21 12.23 10.45 -11.28
C LEU A 21 13.14 11.68 -11.22
N GLY A 22 14.22 11.57 -10.46
CA GLY A 22 15.22 12.62 -10.25
C GLY A 22 16.59 12.16 -10.70
N LEU A 23 17.25 13.00 -11.47
CA LEU A 23 18.63 12.91 -11.88
C LEU A 23 19.34 14.13 -11.33
N TRP A 24 20.35 13.97 -10.50
CA TRP A 24 21.19 15.10 -10.07
C TRP A 24 22.62 14.86 -10.54
N SER A 25 23.26 15.89 -11.06
CA SER A 25 24.63 15.80 -11.59
C SER A 25 25.47 16.96 -11.13
N ARG A 26 26.79 16.77 -11.03
CA ARG A 26 27.73 17.90 -10.97
C ARG A 26 27.50 18.84 -12.16
N ARG A 27 27.83 20.12 -11.97
CA ARG A 27 27.72 21.18 -13.00
C ARG A 27 28.61 20.93 -14.23
N THR A 28 29.61 20.06 -14.08
CA THR A 28 30.48 19.49 -15.11
C THR A 28 30.70 18.00 -14.79
N PRO A 29 30.70 17.07 -15.78
CA PRO A 29 30.66 17.30 -17.22
C PRO A 29 29.29 17.78 -17.73
N GLY A 30 29.29 18.57 -18.80
CA GLY A 30 28.05 19.00 -19.44
C GLY A 30 27.34 17.82 -20.10
N PHE A 31 26.05 17.62 -19.80
CA PHE A 31 25.21 16.70 -20.55
C PHE A 31 25.03 17.18 -21.99
N ARG A 32 24.98 16.23 -22.93
CA ARG A 32 24.63 16.52 -24.33
C ARG A 32 23.24 17.17 -24.36
N PRO A 33 23.06 18.38 -24.94
CA PRO A 33 21.74 19.02 -25.03
C PRO A 33 20.70 18.14 -25.72
N GLU A 34 21.16 17.35 -26.69
CA GLU A 34 20.37 16.35 -27.41
C GLU A 34 19.71 15.31 -26.49
N TRP A 35 20.28 15.05 -25.31
CA TRP A 35 19.80 14.09 -24.32
C TRP A 35 19.04 14.79 -23.18
N SER A 36 19.59 15.85 -22.59
CA SER A 36 18.94 16.58 -21.48
C SER A 36 17.60 17.19 -21.90
N ASN A 37 17.48 17.71 -23.13
CA ASN A 37 16.22 18.20 -23.70
C ASN A 37 15.16 17.10 -23.92
N ARG A 38 15.45 15.82 -23.62
CA ARG A 38 14.48 14.70 -23.65
C ARG A 38 13.96 14.30 -22.26
N LEU A 39 14.52 14.86 -21.19
CA LEU A 39 14.07 14.65 -19.81
C LEU A 39 12.80 15.46 -19.51
N PRO A 40 11.89 14.97 -18.64
CA PRO A 40 10.77 15.76 -18.15
C PRO A 40 11.21 17.01 -17.35
N ALA A 41 10.34 18.01 -17.28
CA ALA A 41 10.62 19.25 -16.56
C ALA A 41 10.84 18.99 -15.05
N GLY A 42 12.00 19.41 -14.53
CA GLY A 42 12.40 19.17 -13.13
C GLY A 42 12.69 17.70 -12.78
N THR A 43 12.95 16.85 -13.77
CA THR A 43 13.64 15.56 -13.56
C THR A 43 15.16 15.75 -13.43
N HIS A 44 15.73 16.88 -13.87
CA HIS A 44 17.17 17.18 -13.72
C HIS A 44 17.41 18.29 -12.69
N GLY A 45 18.30 18.04 -11.73
CA GLY A 45 18.87 19.01 -10.79
C GLY A 45 20.40 19.03 -10.84
N VAL A 46 21.02 20.06 -10.23
CA VAL A 46 22.47 20.28 -10.27
C VAL A 46 23.03 20.19 -8.86
N LEU A 47 24.01 19.31 -8.65
CA LEU A 47 24.82 19.21 -7.44
C LEU A 47 25.76 20.42 -7.36
N THR A 48 25.84 21.00 -6.17
CA THR A 48 26.54 22.25 -5.87
C THR A 48 27.93 22.05 -5.26
N ASP A 49 28.30 20.80 -4.99
CA ASP A 49 29.49 20.36 -4.25
C ASP A 49 29.44 20.64 -2.74
N ASP A 50 28.28 21.05 -2.21
CA ASP A 50 27.94 21.01 -0.78
C ASP A 50 26.99 19.82 -0.53
N PRO A 51 27.47 18.71 0.07
CA PRO A 51 26.63 17.53 0.30
C PRO A 51 25.43 17.77 1.23
N VAL A 52 25.47 18.81 2.09
CA VAL A 52 24.37 19.15 2.99
C VAL A 52 23.29 19.92 2.23
N ALA A 53 23.67 20.93 1.45
CA ALA A 53 22.75 21.67 0.59
C ALA A 53 22.14 20.78 -0.50
N ASP A 54 22.94 19.92 -1.14
CA ASP A 54 22.48 18.99 -2.17
C ASP A 54 21.52 17.93 -1.60
N SER A 55 21.76 17.43 -0.39
CA SER A 55 20.82 16.53 0.29
C SER A 55 19.51 17.24 0.68
N ALA A 56 19.58 18.47 1.18
CA ALA A 56 18.38 19.27 1.49
C ALA A 56 17.56 19.61 0.23
N ALA A 57 18.22 19.81 -0.91
CA ALA A 57 17.56 20.03 -2.20
C ALA A 57 16.87 18.76 -2.73
N LEU A 58 17.50 17.59 -2.57
CA LEU A 58 16.90 16.27 -2.86
C LEU A 58 15.67 16.00 -1.99
N ASP A 59 15.74 16.29 -0.68
CA ASP A 59 14.63 16.14 0.26
C ASP A 59 13.45 17.08 -0.08
N ALA A 60 13.74 18.35 -0.38
CA ALA A 60 12.73 19.32 -0.80
C ALA A 60 12.03 18.91 -2.11
N TRP A 61 12.81 18.48 -3.12
CA TRP A 61 12.31 17.98 -4.39
C TRP A 61 11.41 16.74 -4.21
N ALA A 62 11.81 15.80 -3.36
CA ALA A 62 10.99 14.61 -3.09
C ALA A 62 9.70 14.95 -2.33
N ARG A 63 9.76 15.87 -1.37
CA ARG A 63 8.57 16.35 -0.64
C ARG A 63 7.58 17.04 -1.58
N GLU A 64 8.07 17.90 -2.48
CA GLU A 64 7.24 18.54 -3.51
C GLU A 64 6.58 17.49 -4.42
N ARG A 65 7.38 16.64 -5.06
CA ARG A 65 6.91 15.68 -6.08
C ARG A 65 6.03 14.57 -5.51
N THR A 66 6.18 14.24 -4.23
CA THR A 66 5.34 13.24 -3.54
C THR A 66 4.19 13.87 -2.74
N ARG A 67 3.97 15.19 -2.81
CA ARG A 67 2.89 15.91 -2.10
C ARG A 67 2.99 15.77 -0.56
N GLY A 68 4.21 15.79 -0.02
CA GLY A 68 4.48 15.60 1.42
C GLY A 68 4.35 14.17 1.91
N LEU A 69 4.35 13.18 1.01
CA LEU A 69 4.21 11.77 1.39
C LEU A 69 5.55 11.08 1.68
N ILE A 70 6.64 11.54 1.07
CA ILE A 70 8.03 11.15 1.34
C ILE A 70 8.84 12.42 1.67
N ASP A 71 9.27 12.54 2.93
CA ASP A 71 9.93 13.75 3.44
C ASP A 71 11.44 13.84 3.20
N ARG A 72 12.10 12.71 2.92
CA ARG A 72 13.55 12.60 2.72
C ARG A 72 13.90 11.54 1.68
N MET A 73 14.98 11.76 0.92
CA MET A 73 15.55 10.77 0.00
C MET A 73 16.74 10.04 0.63
N PRO A 74 16.74 8.70 0.67
CA PRO A 74 17.85 7.89 1.20
C PRO A 74 19.06 7.81 0.23
N VAL A 75 19.40 8.91 -0.45
CA VAL A 75 20.61 9.02 -1.28
C VAL A 75 21.74 9.64 -0.43
N PRO A 76 22.83 8.93 -0.13
CA PRO A 76 23.99 9.55 0.49
C PRO A 76 24.80 10.35 -0.55
N VAL A 77 24.54 11.65 -0.67
CA VAL A 77 25.42 12.57 -1.41
C VAL A 77 26.76 12.65 -0.68
N ARG A 78 27.86 12.58 -1.42
CA ARG A 78 29.24 12.70 -0.92
C ARG A 78 30.07 13.59 -1.81
N GLU A 79 31.16 14.12 -1.28
CA GLU A 79 32.24 14.70 -2.11
C GLU A 79 32.63 13.71 -3.22
N GLY A 80 32.80 14.21 -4.44
CA GLY A 80 33.08 13.39 -5.63
C GLY A 80 31.89 12.66 -6.25
N THR A 81 30.63 12.85 -5.77
CA THR A 81 29.45 12.25 -6.42
C THR A 81 29.20 12.90 -7.79
N GLU A 82 29.51 12.22 -8.90
CA GLU A 82 29.26 12.77 -10.24
C GLU A 82 27.78 12.81 -10.62
N MET A 83 27.03 11.75 -10.28
CA MET A 83 25.63 11.56 -10.61
C MET A 83 24.87 10.82 -9.50
N VAL A 84 23.66 11.30 -9.22
CA VAL A 84 22.63 10.64 -8.43
C VAL A 84 21.47 10.25 -9.34
N LEU A 85 20.95 9.02 -9.18
CA LEU A 85 19.63 8.63 -9.66
C LEU A 85 18.69 8.37 -8.48
N ALA A 86 17.58 9.10 -8.45
CA ALA A 86 16.59 9.10 -7.39
C ALA A 86 15.22 8.67 -7.94
N THR A 87 14.56 7.73 -7.27
CA THR A 87 13.14 7.45 -7.50
C THR A 87 12.34 7.55 -6.21
N ALA A 88 11.22 8.25 -6.26
CA ALA A 88 10.25 8.31 -5.18
C ALA A 88 8.87 7.89 -5.72
N LEU A 89 8.20 6.98 -5.04
CA LEU A 89 6.83 6.60 -5.35
C LEU A 89 5.97 6.69 -4.08
N ALA A 90 5.05 7.64 -4.10
CA ALA A 90 3.96 7.71 -3.15
C ALA A 90 2.63 7.42 -3.84
N MET A 91 1.68 6.86 -3.09
CA MET A 91 0.34 6.55 -3.57
C MET A 91 -0.67 6.94 -2.49
N ALA A 92 -1.86 7.40 -2.89
CA ALA A 92 -2.96 7.74 -1.99
C ALA A 92 -4.31 7.44 -2.65
N THR A 93 -5.27 6.88 -1.90
CA THR A 93 -6.62 6.60 -2.40
C THR A 93 -7.61 6.47 -1.24
N GLU A 94 -8.79 7.05 -1.35
CA GLU A 94 -9.88 6.86 -0.38
C GLU A 94 -10.62 5.56 -0.66
N TRP A 95 -11.11 4.82 0.34
CA TRP A 95 -11.89 3.61 0.06
C TRP A 95 -13.30 3.94 -0.45
N TYR A 96 -13.83 3.15 -1.39
CA TYR A 96 -15.26 3.25 -1.77
C TYR A 96 -16.21 2.93 -0.61
N ARG A 97 -15.75 2.10 0.34
CA ARG A 97 -16.38 1.87 1.64
C ARG A 97 -15.28 1.81 2.70
N PRO A 98 -15.19 2.81 3.59
CA PRO A 98 -14.32 2.80 4.75
C PRO A 98 -14.49 1.54 5.63
N PHE A 99 -13.46 1.26 6.42
CA PHE A 99 -13.52 0.38 7.58
C PHE A 99 -13.84 1.22 8.82
N GLN A 100 -14.54 0.61 9.78
CA GLN A 100 -14.68 1.15 11.13
C GLN A 100 -13.46 0.74 11.95
N ALA A 101 -12.99 1.63 12.81
CA ALA A 101 -12.06 1.27 13.87
C ALA A 101 -12.76 0.34 14.89
N CYS A 102 -12.00 -0.60 15.43
CA CYS A 102 -12.38 -1.42 16.58
C CYS A 102 -11.13 -1.97 17.26
N ASP A 103 -11.24 -2.38 18.52
CA ASP A 103 -10.19 -3.16 19.16
C ASP A 103 -10.28 -4.63 18.71
N ALA A 104 -9.13 -5.29 18.60
CA ALA A 104 -9.05 -6.74 18.46
C ALA A 104 -7.95 -7.31 19.36
N LEU A 105 -8.19 -8.48 19.95
CA LEU A 105 -7.19 -9.24 20.70
C LEU A 105 -6.76 -10.43 19.83
N PRO A 106 -5.50 -10.52 19.38
CA PRO A 106 -5.06 -11.64 18.55
C PRO A 106 -4.97 -12.92 19.40
N ASP A 107 -5.82 -13.90 19.12
CA ASP A 107 -5.83 -15.19 19.83
C ASP A 107 -4.59 -16.06 19.52
N SER A 108 -3.94 -15.81 18.37
CA SER A 108 -2.84 -16.57 17.80
C SER A 108 -1.85 -15.69 17.03
N GLY A 109 -0.81 -16.30 16.42
CA GLY A 109 0.18 -15.59 15.61
C GLY A 109 1.17 -14.71 16.40
N PRO A 110 2.13 -14.05 15.71
CA PRO A 110 3.19 -13.26 16.34
C PRO A 110 2.72 -11.90 16.88
N TRP A 111 1.46 -11.52 16.65
CA TRP A 111 0.85 -10.30 17.18
C TRP A 111 0.13 -10.54 18.53
N ARG A 112 0.05 -11.79 19.00
CA ARG A 112 -0.50 -12.18 20.31
C ARG A 112 0.41 -11.70 21.46
N ARG A 113 0.23 -10.45 21.87
CA ARG A 113 0.99 -9.81 22.98
C ARG A 113 0.25 -9.81 24.32
N GLY A 114 -1.02 -10.21 24.33
CA GLY A 114 -1.88 -10.14 25.53
C GLY A 114 -2.58 -8.79 25.72
N GLU A 115 -2.40 -7.87 24.77
CA GLU A 115 -2.97 -6.53 24.72
C GLU A 115 -3.87 -6.40 23.49
N CYS A 116 -4.92 -5.57 23.58
CA CYS A 116 -5.74 -5.23 22.41
C CYS A 116 -4.92 -4.38 21.42
N LEU A 117 -4.98 -4.72 20.14
CA LEU A 117 -4.46 -3.90 19.05
C LEU A 117 -5.58 -3.13 18.35
N THR A 118 -5.20 -2.01 17.73
CA THR A 118 -6.07 -1.23 16.86
C THR A 118 -6.35 -2.02 15.58
N ALA A 119 -7.62 -2.34 15.33
CA ALA A 119 -8.08 -3.05 14.15
C ALA A 119 -9.07 -2.24 13.30
N LEU A 120 -9.33 -2.74 12.10
CA LEU A 120 -10.19 -2.18 11.08
C LEU A 120 -11.17 -3.26 10.61
N ARG A 121 -12.47 -3.05 10.88
CA ARG A 121 -13.55 -3.97 10.48
C ARG A 121 -14.45 -3.40 9.39
N ARG A 122 -14.95 -4.27 8.49
CA ARG A 122 -15.93 -3.87 7.45
C ARG A 122 -16.77 -5.03 6.96
N SER A 123 -18.09 -4.86 6.96
CA SER A 123 -19.05 -5.79 6.36
C SER A 123 -19.41 -5.41 4.91
N SER A 124 -19.63 -6.39 4.04
CA SER A 124 -19.97 -6.19 2.62
C SER A 124 -20.73 -7.38 2.03
N THR A 125 -21.76 -7.15 1.23
CA THR A 125 -22.46 -8.21 0.47
C THR A 125 -21.75 -8.57 -0.85
N VAL A 126 -20.67 -7.86 -1.21
CA VAL A 126 -19.93 -8.05 -2.47
C VAL A 126 -18.81 -9.08 -2.27
N LEU A 127 -19.19 -10.35 -2.28
CA LEU A 127 -18.31 -11.47 -1.91
C LEU A 127 -17.14 -11.71 -2.88
N ASP A 128 -17.29 -11.37 -4.17
CA ASP A 128 -16.26 -11.59 -5.21
C ASP A 128 -14.96 -10.78 -4.99
N ARG A 129 -14.96 -9.85 -4.02
CA ARG A 129 -13.76 -9.14 -3.55
C ARG A 129 -12.82 -10.05 -2.76
N LEU A 130 -13.34 -11.12 -2.18
CA LEU A 130 -12.58 -12.19 -1.58
C LEU A 130 -12.39 -13.32 -2.60
N ASP A 131 -11.19 -13.86 -2.66
CA ASP A 131 -10.92 -15.11 -3.36
C ASP A 131 -9.81 -15.92 -2.67
N LEU A 132 -9.79 -17.22 -2.93
CA LEU A 132 -8.85 -18.19 -2.38
C LEU A 132 -8.11 -18.88 -3.53
N ALA A 133 -6.78 -18.82 -3.51
CA ALA A 133 -5.89 -19.44 -4.47
C ALA A 133 -5.17 -20.65 -3.86
N ASP A 134 -5.21 -21.80 -4.53
CA ASP A 134 -4.34 -22.93 -4.21
C ASP A 134 -2.98 -22.76 -4.92
N THR A 135 -1.89 -23.15 -4.24
CA THR A 135 -0.51 -22.96 -4.73
C THR A 135 0.41 -24.11 -4.32
N PRO A 136 1.52 -24.36 -5.05
CA PRO A 136 2.52 -25.38 -4.68
C PRO A 136 3.24 -25.18 -3.34
N HIS A 137 2.85 -24.17 -2.55
CA HIS A 137 3.46 -23.78 -1.29
C HIS A 137 2.44 -23.59 -0.15
N GLY A 138 1.16 -23.92 -0.37
CA GLY A 138 0.05 -23.63 0.54
C GLY A 138 -0.98 -22.67 -0.08
N ALA A 139 -2.16 -22.61 0.52
CA ALA A 139 -3.26 -21.76 0.07
C ALA A 139 -3.03 -20.27 0.41
N VAL A 140 -3.60 -19.37 -0.40
CA VAL A 140 -3.52 -17.91 -0.20
C VAL A 140 -4.89 -17.27 -0.36
N THR A 141 -5.35 -16.64 0.72
CA THR A 141 -6.54 -15.79 0.79
C THR A 141 -6.22 -14.39 0.27
N GLY A 142 -6.95 -13.93 -0.75
CA GLY A 142 -6.80 -12.61 -1.33
C GLY A 142 -8.06 -11.75 -1.16
N LEU A 143 -7.91 -10.53 -0.64
CA LEU A 143 -8.98 -9.55 -0.51
C LEU A 143 -8.66 -8.26 -1.26
N THR A 144 -9.46 -7.91 -2.27
CA THR A 144 -9.33 -6.64 -3.01
C THR A 144 -10.16 -5.52 -2.37
N VAL A 145 -9.47 -4.59 -1.72
CA VAL A 145 -10.00 -3.33 -1.17
C VAL A 145 -10.00 -2.26 -2.27
N MET A 146 -11.18 -1.73 -2.62
CA MET A 146 -11.30 -0.76 -3.73
C MET A 146 -11.11 0.69 -3.30
N GLY A 147 -10.18 1.39 -3.96
CA GLY A 147 -9.99 2.84 -3.81
C GLY A 147 -10.75 3.67 -4.86
N ARG A 148 -11.13 4.90 -4.52
CA ARG A 148 -11.95 5.79 -5.35
C ARG A 148 -11.16 6.35 -6.54
N GLN A 149 -9.87 6.62 -6.35
CA GLN A 149 -8.96 7.24 -7.32
C GLN A 149 -8.31 6.21 -8.28
N GLY A 150 -8.99 5.09 -8.60
CA GLY A 150 -8.51 4.08 -9.56
C GLY A 150 -7.42 3.12 -9.07
N LEU A 151 -6.85 3.37 -7.88
CA LEU A 151 -5.95 2.45 -7.17
C LEU A 151 -6.75 1.45 -6.32
N ASP A 152 -6.45 0.16 -6.45
CA ASP A 152 -6.97 -0.91 -5.60
C ASP A 152 -5.83 -1.51 -4.76
N VAL A 153 -6.10 -1.86 -3.50
CA VAL A 153 -5.14 -2.56 -2.63
C VAL A 153 -5.63 -3.97 -2.36
N ARG A 154 -4.82 -4.96 -2.72
CA ARG A 154 -5.11 -6.38 -2.51
C ARG A 154 -4.29 -6.90 -1.33
N LEU A 155 -4.95 -7.26 -0.23
CA LEU A 155 -4.35 -7.97 0.89
C LEU A 155 -4.21 -9.46 0.55
N LEU A 156 -3.16 -10.12 1.04
CA LEU A 156 -2.76 -11.49 0.73
C LEU A 156 -2.30 -12.21 2.00
N LEU A 157 -3.12 -13.11 2.54
CA LEU A 157 -2.77 -13.93 3.70
C LEU A 157 -2.51 -15.38 3.23
N GLY A 158 -1.34 -15.91 3.55
CA GLY A 158 -1.00 -17.32 3.33
C GLY A 158 -1.20 -18.16 4.59
N GLU A 159 -1.01 -19.47 4.47
CA GLU A 159 -0.79 -20.34 5.63
C GLU A 159 0.46 -19.88 6.42
N GLU A 160 0.51 -20.14 7.73
CA GLU A 160 1.57 -19.63 8.61
C GLU A 160 2.97 -20.17 8.28
N SER A 161 3.04 -21.30 7.57
CA SER A 161 4.27 -21.90 7.04
C SER A 161 4.82 -21.20 5.80
N MET A 162 4.02 -20.34 5.14
CA MET A 162 4.39 -19.75 3.85
C MET A 162 5.42 -18.63 4.01
N ARG A 163 6.47 -18.67 3.20
CA ARG A 163 7.44 -17.58 3.13
C ARG A 163 6.80 -16.35 2.47
N PRO A 164 7.10 -15.11 2.90
CA PRO A 164 6.53 -13.88 2.31
C PRO A 164 6.60 -13.81 0.77
N ALA A 165 7.74 -14.25 0.20
CA ALA A 165 7.94 -14.30 -1.24
C ALA A 165 7.00 -15.28 -1.97
N HIS A 166 6.53 -16.35 -1.31
CA HIS A 166 5.55 -17.27 -1.87
C HIS A 166 4.16 -16.64 -1.92
N VAL A 167 3.74 -15.98 -0.84
CA VAL A 167 2.43 -15.29 -0.74
C VAL A 167 2.33 -14.12 -1.72
N LEU A 168 3.36 -13.28 -1.80
CA LEU A 168 3.40 -12.17 -2.76
C LEU A 168 3.40 -12.68 -4.22
N ARG A 169 4.18 -13.73 -4.51
CA ARG A 169 4.20 -14.36 -5.84
C ARG A 169 2.83 -14.96 -6.21
N ALA A 170 2.14 -15.61 -5.28
CA ALA A 170 0.79 -16.12 -5.52
C ALA A 170 -0.19 -14.99 -5.87
N GLY A 171 -0.10 -13.85 -5.18
CA GLY A 171 -0.86 -12.64 -5.50
C GLY A 171 -0.61 -12.13 -6.93
N LEU A 172 0.66 -12.10 -7.36
CA LEU A 172 1.02 -11.75 -8.75
C LEU A 172 0.46 -12.76 -9.75
N GLU A 173 0.65 -14.06 -9.53
CA GLU A 173 0.15 -15.11 -10.44
C GLU A 173 -1.39 -15.14 -10.53
N VAL A 174 -2.12 -14.68 -9.51
CA VAL A 174 -3.59 -14.47 -9.56
C VAL A 174 -3.96 -13.22 -10.39
N LEU A 175 -3.24 -12.10 -10.24
CA LEU A 175 -3.48 -10.89 -11.05
C LEU A 175 -3.17 -11.13 -12.53
N GLU A 176 -2.10 -11.89 -12.82
CA GLU A 176 -1.75 -12.39 -14.16
C GLU A 176 -2.73 -13.45 -14.71
N ARG A 177 -3.73 -13.88 -13.92
CA ARG A 177 -4.72 -14.94 -14.23
C ARG A 177 -4.10 -16.31 -14.53
N ARG A 178 -2.90 -16.55 -14.00
CA ARG A 178 -2.15 -17.82 -14.12
C ARG A 178 -2.51 -18.82 -13.01
N ARG A 179 -3.22 -18.38 -11.98
CA ARG A 179 -3.86 -19.22 -10.96
C ARG A 179 -5.39 -19.12 -11.05
N PRO A 180 -6.12 -20.25 -11.06
CA PRO A 180 -7.55 -20.25 -10.78
C PRO A 180 -7.78 -19.90 -9.31
N VAL A 181 -8.94 -19.33 -8.98
CA VAL A 181 -9.31 -18.98 -7.60
C VAL A 181 -10.77 -19.28 -7.31
N VAL A 182 -11.08 -19.69 -6.08
CA VAL A 182 -12.45 -19.82 -5.57
C VAL A 182 -12.89 -18.45 -5.06
N ARG A 183 -13.95 -17.87 -5.63
CA ARG A 183 -14.53 -16.60 -5.18
C ARG A 183 -15.30 -16.78 -3.87
N GLY A 184 -15.39 -15.73 -3.04
CA GLY A 184 -16.06 -15.75 -1.73
C GLY A 184 -17.42 -16.44 -1.73
N GLY A 185 -18.30 -16.12 -2.70
CA GLY A 185 -19.63 -16.74 -2.84
C GLY A 185 -19.66 -18.21 -3.28
N ARG A 186 -18.50 -18.89 -3.33
CA ARG A 186 -18.33 -20.32 -3.64
C ARG A 186 -17.39 -21.04 -2.66
N LEU A 187 -16.99 -20.40 -1.57
CA LEU A 187 -16.16 -21.04 -0.55
C LEU A 187 -16.93 -22.18 0.16
N PRO A 188 -16.26 -23.29 0.50
CA PRO A 188 -16.80 -24.31 1.42
C PRO A 188 -17.13 -23.75 2.81
N LEU A 189 -18.02 -24.44 3.53
CA LEU A 189 -18.31 -24.18 4.94
C LEU A 189 -17.15 -24.62 5.86
N GLY A 190 -17.02 -23.99 7.03
CA GLY A 190 -15.93 -24.25 7.97
C GLY A 190 -14.75 -23.31 7.72
N GLU A 191 -13.52 -23.83 7.80
CA GLU A 191 -12.28 -23.09 7.55
C GLU A 191 -11.69 -23.45 6.17
N PRO A 192 -12.12 -22.80 5.06
CA PRO A 192 -11.72 -23.21 3.72
C PRO A 192 -10.29 -22.76 3.33
N GLY A 193 -9.63 -21.91 4.12
CA GLY A 193 -8.33 -21.33 3.80
C GLY A 193 -7.80 -20.40 4.91
N PRO A 194 -6.58 -19.86 4.77
CA PRO A 194 -5.94 -19.09 5.84
C PRO A 194 -6.72 -17.82 6.17
N GLY A 195 -7.08 -17.67 7.45
CA GLY A 195 -7.87 -16.55 7.96
C GLY A 195 -9.31 -16.51 7.47
N LEU A 196 -9.86 -17.62 6.96
CA LEU A 196 -11.24 -17.73 6.49
C LEU A 196 -12.09 -18.60 7.40
N GLU A 197 -13.28 -18.11 7.75
CA GLU A 197 -14.36 -18.90 8.33
C GLU A 197 -15.64 -18.68 7.51
N VAL A 198 -16.42 -19.73 7.28
CA VAL A 198 -17.69 -19.66 6.52
C VAL A 198 -18.79 -20.42 7.26
N SER A 199 -19.72 -19.68 7.86
CA SER A 199 -20.77 -20.19 8.73
C SER A 199 -22.17 -20.16 8.06
N ARG A 200 -23.18 -20.72 8.72
CA ARG A 200 -24.60 -20.67 8.28
C ARG A 200 -25.56 -20.42 9.44
N GLU A 201 -25.67 -19.16 9.82
CA GLU A 201 -26.34 -18.74 11.04
C GLU A 201 -27.87 -18.68 10.90
N PRO A 202 -28.64 -18.99 11.97
CA PRO A 202 -30.08 -18.79 11.98
C PRO A 202 -30.42 -17.29 12.03
N SER A 203 -31.28 -16.83 11.11
CA SER A 203 -31.75 -15.43 11.09
C SER A 203 -33.27 -15.34 11.18
N VAL A 204 -33.74 -14.28 11.84
CA VAL A 204 -35.16 -13.88 11.92
C VAL A 204 -35.64 -13.12 10.67
N VAL A 205 -34.72 -12.52 9.92
CA VAL A 205 -34.99 -11.78 8.66
C VAL A 205 -34.24 -12.40 7.48
N PRO A 206 -34.80 -12.35 6.25
CA PRO A 206 -34.06 -12.74 5.06
C PRO A 206 -32.99 -11.68 4.77
N ALA A 207 -31.72 -12.06 4.88
CA ALA A 207 -30.59 -11.21 4.54
C ALA A 207 -29.71 -11.87 3.46
N PRO A 208 -29.03 -11.08 2.61
CA PRO A 208 -28.00 -11.62 1.71
C PRO A 208 -26.80 -12.13 2.53
N PRO A 209 -26.03 -13.09 1.99
CA PRO A 209 -24.74 -13.47 2.56
C PRO A 209 -23.81 -12.26 2.73
N THR A 210 -23.09 -12.17 3.86
CA THR A 210 -22.20 -11.04 4.15
C THR A 210 -20.76 -11.51 4.38
N LEU A 211 -19.83 -10.73 3.82
CA LEU A 211 -18.40 -10.82 4.05
C LEU A 211 -18.00 -9.81 5.13
N HIS A 212 -17.58 -10.34 6.29
CA HIS A 212 -16.99 -9.60 7.40
C HIS A 212 -15.47 -9.64 7.28
N VAL A 213 -14.85 -8.48 7.09
CA VAL A 213 -13.39 -8.35 7.06
C VAL A 213 -12.91 -7.78 8.38
N LEU A 214 -11.87 -8.39 8.96
CA LEU A 214 -11.03 -7.82 10.01
C LEU A 214 -9.60 -7.68 9.48
N THR A 215 -8.97 -6.52 9.68
CA THR A 215 -7.56 -6.27 9.34
C THR A 215 -6.98 -5.22 10.29
N VAL A 216 -5.72 -4.81 10.10
CA VAL A 216 -5.03 -3.79 10.91
C VAL A 216 -4.70 -2.56 10.05
N PRO A 217 -4.59 -1.36 10.65
CA PRO A 217 -3.87 -0.26 10.01
C PRO A 217 -2.38 -0.61 9.93
N PHE A 218 -1.69 -0.14 8.89
CA PHE A 218 -0.25 -0.33 8.76
C PHE A 218 0.40 0.81 7.97
N THR A 219 1.65 1.10 8.29
CA THR A 219 2.56 1.86 7.43
C THR A 219 3.78 1.00 7.14
N VAL A 220 4.10 0.83 5.86
CA VAL A 220 5.33 0.19 5.39
C VAL A 220 6.14 1.24 4.64
N GLU A 221 7.34 1.51 5.14
CA GLU A 221 8.33 2.40 4.54
C GLU A 221 9.52 1.56 4.04
N ALA A 222 9.94 1.82 2.81
CA ALA A 222 11.03 1.11 2.16
C ALA A 222 12.04 2.10 1.59
N HIS A 223 13.30 1.87 1.93
CA HIS A 223 14.45 2.64 1.44
C HIS A 223 15.46 1.66 0.84
N HIS A 224 15.71 1.78 -0.46
CA HIS A 224 16.60 0.88 -1.18
C HIS A 224 17.77 1.66 -1.77
N ASP A 225 18.97 1.44 -1.22
CA ASP A 225 20.24 1.76 -1.87
C ASP A 225 20.47 0.74 -3.00
N LEU A 226 20.18 1.15 -4.23
CA LEU A 226 20.22 0.28 -5.40
C LEU A 226 21.66 -0.09 -5.78
N THR A 227 22.67 0.62 -5.25
CA THR A 227 24.09 0.34 -5.51
C THR A 227 24.57 -0.91 -4.79
N ARG A 228 24.08 -1.15 -3.56
CA ARG A 228 24.37 -2.35 -2.75
C ARG A 228 23.87 -3.65 -3.41
N HIS A 229 22.79 -3.53 -4.17
CA HIS A 229 22.12 -4.65 -4.84
C HIS A 229 22.15 -4.51 -6.37
N ARG A 230 23.23 -3.89 -6.89
CA ARG A 230 23.42 -3.55 -8.31
C ARG A 230 23.13 -4.67 -9.29
N GLU A 231 23.39 -5.93 -8.92
CA GLU A 231 23.13 -7.11 -9.76
C GLU A 231 21.64 -7.41 -9.90
N LEU A 232 20.84 -7.24 -8.83
CA LEU A 232 19.38 -7.40 -8.86
C LEU A 232 18.70 -6.29 -9.67
N PHE A 233 19.30 -5.10 -9.71
CA PHE A 233 18.77 -3.93 -10.43
C PHE A 233 19.42 -3.70 -11.81
N GLY A 234 20.34 -4.56 -12.26
CA GLY A 234 21.04 -4.41 -13.54
C GLY A 234 21.99 -3.21 -13.64
N LEU A 235 22.36 -2.60 -12.51
CA LEU A 235 23.16 -1.37 -12.44
C LEU A 235 24.67 -1.61 -12.47
N THR A 236 25.16 -2.86 -12.46
CA THR A 236 26.59 -3.18 -12.31
C THR A 236 27.50 -2.43 -13.29
N THR A 237 27.12 -2.34 -14.56
CA THR A 237 27.89 -1.59 -15.58
C THR A 237 27.77 -0.07 -15.43
N LEU A 238 26.64 0.44 -14.91
CA LEU A 238 26.44 1.88 -14.71
C LEU A 238 27.26 2.44 -13.53
N LEU A 239 27.68 1.57 -12.61
CA LEU A 239 28.50 1.93 -11.44
C LEU A 239 30.01 1.80 -11.70
N ASP A 240 30.44 1.44 -12.91
CA ASP A 240 31.86 1.34 -13.28
C ASP A 240 32.43 2.70 -13.73
N THR A 241 33.31 3.25 -12.90
CA THR A 241 34.04 4.50 -13.13
C THR A 241 35.27 4.34 -14.04
N GLY A 242 35.70 3.11 -14.34
CA GLY A 242 36.97 2.84 -15.04
C GLY A 242 36.97 3.09 -16.55
N GLN A 243 35.80 3.06 -17.21
CA GLN A 243 35.67 3.27 -18.67
C GLN A 243 34.56 4.25 -19.07
N GLY A 244 33.50 4.38 -18.27
CA GLY A 244 32.40 5.34 -18.50
C GLY A 244 31.40 4.89 -19.58
N HIS A 245 30.29 4.31 -19.15
CA HIS A 245 29.36 3.56 -20.02
C HIS A 245 28.21 4.39 -20.61
N LEU A 246 28.30 5.72 -20.55
CA LEU A 246 27.22 6.65 -20.92
C LEU A 246 27.61 7.69 -22.01
N PRO A 247 28.25 7.31 -23.14
CA PRO A 247 28.73 8.26 -24.16
C PRO A 247 27.63 9.03 -24.90
N GLY A 248 26.38 8.56 -24.85
CA GLY A 248 25.20 9.26 -25.37
C GLY A 248 24.56 10.25 -24.38
N VAL A 249 25.12 10.38 -23.17
CA VAL A 249 24.63 11.25 -22.09
C VAL A 249 25.58 12.43 -21.88
N ALA A 250 26.88 12.17 -21.82
CA ALA A 250 27.94 13.17 -21.72
C ALA A 250 29.09 12.84 -22.68
N GLU A 251 30.00 13.79 -22.88
CA GLU A 251 31.20 13.62 -23.73
C GLU A 251 32.40 13.00 -22.99
N ARG A 252 32.37 13.03 -21.66
CA ARG A 252 33.40 12.42 -20.80
C ARG A 252 32.90 11.07 -20.27
N PRO A 253 33.82 10.15 -19.87
CA PRO A 253 33.47 9.03 -19.01
C PRO A 253 32.62 9.52 -17.84
N LEU A 254 31.51 8.84 -17.58
CA LEU A 254 30.53 9.20 -16.58
C LEU A 254 29.91 7.93 -16.01
N ALA A 255 29.87 7.85 -14.69
CA ALA A 255 29.28 6.74 -13.96
C ALA A 255 28.22 7.23 -12.96
N LEU A 256 27.42 6.28 -12.47
CA LEU A 256 26.40 6.51 -11.46
C LEU A 256 27.07 6.47 -10.07
N GLY A 257 27.12 7.61 -9.38
CA GLY A 257 27.77 7.73 -8.06
C GLY A 257 26.89 7.25 -6.91
N ALA A 258 25.57 7.47 -7.00
CA ALA A 258 24.59 6.91 -6.07
C ALA A 258 23.25 6.65 -6.77
N ALA A 259 22.52 5.64 -6.30
CA ALA A 259 21.20 5.28 -6.82
C ALA A 259 20.29 4.82 -5.69
N ALA A 260 19.13 5.44 -5.52
CA ALA A 260 18.18 5.05 -4.47
C ALA A 260 16.72 5.09 -4.90
N GLN A 261 15.92 4.26 -4.22
CA GLN A 261 14.46 4.27 -4.28
C GLN A 261 13.88 4.47 -2.87
N SER A 262 12.84 5.29 -2.78
CA SER A 262 12.03 5.48 -1.58
C SER A 262 10.56 5.22 -1.90
N ALA A 263 9.88 4.44 -1.06
CA ALA A 263 8.46 4.12 -1.19
C ALA A 263 7.78 4.06 0.18
N THR A 264 6.56 4.62 0.27
CA THR A 264 5.76 4.64 1.49
C THR A 264 4.33 4.17 1.19
N ALA A 265 3.82 3.26 2.00
CA ALA A 265 2.52 2.63 1.86
C ALA A 265 1.78 2.64 3.20
N THR A 266 0.69 3.39 3.31
CA THR A 266 -0.06 3.58 4.58
C THR A 266 -1.52 3.22 4.40
N PHE A 267 -1.98 2.15 5.03
CA PHE A 267 -3.35 1.65 5.01
C PHE A 267 -4.09 2.08 6.30
N THR A 268 -5.25 2.72 6.14
CA THR A 268 -6.06 3.25 7.26
C THR A 268 -7.55 2.91 7.07
N GLY A 269 -8.37 3.22 8.07
CA GLY A 269 -9.82 3.00 8.00
C GLY A 269 -10.52 3.74 6.86
N GLN A 270 -10.10 4.96 6.52
CA GLN A 270 -10.76 5.77 5.48
C GLN A 270 -10.16 5.58 4.08
N GLY A 271 -8.88 5.22 4.00
CA GLY A 271 -8.17 5.08 2.73
C GLY A 271 -6.73 4.62 2.91
N PHE A 272 -6.03 4.54 1.79
CA PHE A 272 -4.59 4.55 1.75
C PHE A 272 -4.13 6.01 1.99
N ARG A 273 -4.03 6.42 3.27
CA ARG A 273 -3.67 7.76 3.83
C ARG A 273 -4.55 8.93 3.31
N ALA A 274 -5.44 9.59 4.07
CA ALA A 274 -6.13 9.43 5.37
C ALA A 274 -7.40 10.35 5.32
N ALA A 275 -8.22 10.74 6.32
CA ALA A 275 -8.35 10.57 7.79
C ALA A 275 -9.83 10.88 8.22
N ALA A 276 -10.10 11.14 9.51
CA ALA A 276 -11.37 11.58 10.13
C ALA A 276 -12.51 10.52 10.27
N VAL A 277 -13.57 10.86 11.03
CA VAL A 277 -14.46 9.90 11.73
C VAL A 277 -15.95 10.15 11.43
N THR A 278 -16.76 9.09 11.42
CA THR A 278 -18.22 9.17 11.59
C THR A 278 -18.72 7.97 12.38
N ALA A 279 -19.55 8.21 13.40
CA ALA A 279 -20.21 7.16 14.18
C ALA A 279 -21.69 7.05 13.78
N VAL A 280 -22.28 5.85 13.93
CA VAL A 280 -23.72 5.61 13.73
C VAL A 280 -24.21 4.75 14.89
N GLY A 281 -25.22 5.24 15.62
CA GLY A 281 -25.81 4.54 16.75
C GLY A 281 -26.75 3.40 16.34
N MET A 282 -26.96 2.44 17.23
CA MET A 282 -28.00 1.41 17.08
C MET A 282 -29.34 1.89 17.65
N VAL A 283 -30.43 1.43 17.05
CA VAL A 283 -31.80 1.61 17.56
C VAL A 283 -32.18 0.36 18.39
N GLY A 284 -32.97 0.56 19.46
CA GLY A 284 -33.34 -0.50 20.40
C GLY A 284 -34.18 -1.63 19.79
N GLY A 285 -34.09 -2.82 20.39
CA GLY A 285 -34.79 -4.03 19.94
C GLY A 285 -36.06 -4.35 20.72
N CYS A 286 -37.02 -5.00 20.05
CA CYS A 286 -38.09 -5.76 20.68
C CYS A 286 -37.67 -7.23 20.89
N ALA A 287 -38.48 -8.02 21.59
CA ALA A 287 -38.22 -9.45 21.79
C ALA A 287 -38.09 -10.19 20.44
N PRO A 288 -37.10 -11.09 20.27
CA PRO A 288 -36.82 -11.72 18.99
C PRO A 288 -37.88 -12.76 18.60
N ASP A 289 -38.32 -12.68 17.34
CA ASP A 289 -39.11 -13.72 16.68
C ASP A 289 -38.27 -15.02 16.54
N ARG A 290 -38.89 -16.16 16.25
CA ARG A 290 -38.12 -17.40 16.00
C ARG A 290 -37.38 -17.30 14.66
N PRO A 291 -36.09 -17.67 14.57
CA PRO A 291 -35.35 -17.62 13.31
C PRO A 291 -35.96 -18.58 12.28
N ARG A 292 -36.21 -18.07 11.07
CA ARG A 292 -36.89 -18.78 9.97
C ARG A 292 -36.00 -18.98 8.74
N TYR A 293 -34.85 -18.31 8.72
CA TYR A 293 -33.90 -18.30 7.62
C TYR A 293 -32.54 -18.83 8.07
N ARG A 294 -31.70 -19.23 7.12
CA ARG A 294 -30.26 -19.38 7.34
C ARG A 294 -29.52 -18.44 6.40
N VAL A 295 -28.74 -17.54 6.97
CA VAL A 295 -27.82 -16.66 6.24
C VAL A 295 -26.48 -17.38 6.06
N THR A 296 -25.55 -16.81 5.29
CA THR A 296 -24.20 -17.37 5.14
C THR A 296 -23.22 -16.25 5.39
N GLU A 297 -22.50 -16.34 6.50
CA GLU A 297 -21.51 -15.36 6.89
C GLU A 297 -20.12 -15.87 6.52
N ILE A 298 -19.29 -14.96 6.02
CA ILE A 298 -17.90 -15.22 5.64
C ILE A 298 -17.04 -14.27 6.44
N GLU A 299 -16.20 -14.78 7.32
CA GLU A 299 -15.15 -13.99 7.94
C GLU A 299 -13.85 -14.08 7.15
N ALA A 300 -13.14 -12.96 7.04
CA ALA A 300 -11.80 -12.86 6.50
C ALA A 300 -10.93 -12.04 7.46
N ARG A 301 -10.14 -12.72 8.28
CA ARG A 301 -9.29 -12.15 9.34
C ARG A 301 -7.84 -12.04 8.86
N PHE A 302 -7.32 -10.81 8.82
CA PHE A 302 -5.93 -10.46 8.54
C PHE A 302 -5.26 -10.04 9.85
N ASP A 303 -5.10 -11.00 10.76
CA ASP A 303 -4.73 -10.88 12.18
C ASP A 303 -3.27 -11.29 12.49
N ARG A 304 -2.51 -11.60 11.45
CA ARG A 304 -1.11 -12.05 11.46
C ARG A 304 -0.41 -11.63 10.16
N PRO A 305 0.93 -11.68 10.07
CA PRO A 305 1.70 -11.09 8.97
C PRO A 305 1.22 -11.49 7.56
N PHE A 306 0.98 -10.47 6.73
CA PHE A 306 0.38 -10.63 5.40
C PHE A 306 1.07 -9.77 4.34
N GLY A 307 0.91 -10.16 3.08
CA GLY A 307 1.35 -9.37 1.93
C GLY A 307 0.29 -8.37 1.47
N PHE A 308 0.71 -7.29 0.82
CA PHE A 308 -0.20 -6.44 0.05
C PHE A 308 0.37 -6.11 -1.33
N LEU A 309 -0.54 -5.89 -2.29
CA LEU A 309 -0.23 -5.36 -3.61
C LEU A 309 -1.07 -4.09 -3.86
N ALA A 310 -0.43 -2.99 -4.23
CA ALA A 310 -1.10 -1.78 -4.70
C ALA A 310 -1.19 -1.85 -6.24
N VAL A 311 -2.39 -1.78 -6.80
CA VAL A 311 -2.68 -2.12 -8.20
C VAL A 311 -3.44 -0.99 -8.89
N HIS A 312 -2.94 -0.50 -10.02
CA HIS A 312 -3.70 0.43 -10.86
C HIS A 312 -4.80 -0.34 -11.63
N ARG A 313 -6.06 -0.16 -11.23
CA ARG A 313 -7.22 -0.95 -11.71
C ARG A 313 -7.36 -0.98 -13.24
N ARG A 314 -7.11 0.12 -13.94
CA ARG A 314 -7.31 0.21 -15.41
C ARG A 314 -6.31 -0.64 -16.20
N SER A 315 -5.07 -0.74 -15.70
CA SER A 315 -3.98 -1.45 -16.40
C SER A 315 -3.67 -2.83 -15.82
N GLY A 316 -4.05 -3.09 -14.56
CA GLY A 316 -3.59 -4.25 -13.80
C GLY A 316 -2.14 -4.13 -13.31
N LEU A 317 -1.47 -3.00 -13.54
CA LEU A 317 -0.09 -2.77 -13.12
C LEU A 317 -0.01 -2.77 -11.59
N VAL A 318 0.83 -3.64 -11.05
CA VAL A 318 1.25 -3.60 -9.65
C VAL A 318 2.28 -2.48 -9.49
N LEU A 319 1.91 -1.47 -8.73
CA LEU A 319 2.71 -0.26 -8.46
C LEU A 319 3.62 -0.46 -7.25
N ALA A 320 3.17 -1.24 -6.27
CA ALA A 320 3.98 -1.66 -5.13
C ALA A 320 3.55 -3.04 -4.63
N ALA A 321 4.50 -3.76 -4.07
CA ALA A 321 4.30 -4.98 -3.29
C ALA A 321 5.02 -4.83 -1.95
N GLY A 322 4.42 -5.28 -0.86
CA GLY A 322 5.02 -5.15 0.48
C GLY A 322 4.51 -6.18 1.46
N TRP A 323 5.19 -6.30 2.60
CA TRP A 323 4.88 -7.26 3.65
C TRP A 323 4.64 -6.53 4.98
N VAL A 324 3.50 -6.80 5.60
CA VAL A 324 3.12 -6.25 6.90
C VAL A 324 3.60 -7.24 7.97
N ALA A 325 4.79 -6.98 8.53
CA ALA A 325 5.33 -7.80 9.61
C ALA A 325 4.69 -7.47 10.97
N GLU A 326 4.29 -6.23 11.18
CA GLU A 326 3.65 -5.71 12.39
C GLU A 326 2.55 -4.70 12.03
N PRO A 327 1.48 -4.56 12.85
CA PRO A 327 0.50 -3.50 12.70
C PRO A 327 1.09 -2.13 13.07
N SER A 328 0.53 -1.04 12.55
CA SER A 328 0.85 0.29 13.08
C SER A 328 0.05 0.59 14.35
N HIS A 329 0.72 0.97 15.43
CA HIS A 329 0.06 1.62 16.57
C HIS A 329 -0.50 2.98 16.11
N GLN A 330 -1.80 3.03 15.80
CA GLN A 330 -2.51 4.26 15.48
C GLN A 330 -3.55 4.52 16.57
N GLU A 331 -3.21 5.39 17.52
CA GLU A 331 -4.15 5.86 18.53
C GLU A 331 -5.33 6.58 17.85
N PHE A 332 -6.54 6.04 18.04
CA PHE A 332 -7.76 6.78 17.76
C PHE A 332 -8.10 7.62 19.00
N PRO A 333 -8.38 8.93 18.86
CA PRO A 333 -8.83 9.73 19.99
C PRO A 333 -10.15 9.13 20.52
N ALA A 334 -10.19 8.82 21.81
CA ALA A 334 -11.35 8.23 22.45
C ALA A 334 -12.59 9.09 22.19
N GLY A 335 -13.68 8.47 21.71
CA GLY A 335 -14.91 9.17 21.43
C GLY A 335 -15.42 9.87 22.67
N SER A 336 -15.63 11.19 22.58
CA SER A 336 -16.04 12.01 23.72
C SER A 336 -17.32 11.43 24.36
N PRO A 337 -17.35 11.24 25.69
CA PRO A 337 -18.58 10.81 26.36
C PRO A 337 -19.69 11.84 26.06
N GLY A 338 -20.91 11.33 25.86
CA GLY A 338 -21.98 12.09 25.23
C GLY A 338 -22.31 13.40 25.96
N ALA A 339 -22.69 14.42 25.19
CA ALA A 339 -23.36 15.59 25.75
C ALA A 339 -24.58 15.14 26.54
N ALA A 340 -24.61 15.47 27.83
CA ALA A 340 -25.80 15.26 28.65
C ALA A 340 -26.99 16.03 28.04
N ALA A 341 -28.19 15.49 28.17
CA ALA A 341 -29.40 16.22 27.82
C ALA A 341 -29.49 17.46 28.74
N ASP A 342 -29.49 18.65 28.14
CA ASP A 342 -29.79 19.91 28.82
C ASP A 342 -31.31 20.00 28.98
N ASP A 343 -31.84 19.19 29.91
CA ASP A 343 -33.26 18.97 30.15
C ASP A 343 -33.86 20.19 30.87
N ARG A 344 -34.10 21.25 30.09
CA ARG A 344 -34.66 22.52 30.60
C ARG A 344 -36.17 22.49 30.55
N ASP A 345 -36.73 22.52 31.76
CA ASP A 345 -38.13 22.71 32.09
C ASP A 345 -38.58 24.12 31.67
N ASP A 346 -38.87 24.31 30.37
CA ASP A 346 -39.51 25.50 29.81
C ASP A 346 -40.95 25.60 30.35
N ARG A 347 -41.10 26.28 31.48
CA ARG A 347 -42.38 26.77 31.99
C ARG A 347 -42.53 28.25 31.65
N ASP A 348 -43.56 28.57 30.87
CA ASP A 348 -44.36 29.80 31.01
C ASP A 348 -45.53 29.73 30.00
N ASP A 349 -46.64 29.10 30.42
CA ASP A 349 -48.06 29.49 30.23
C ASP A 349 -49.04 28.37 30.67
#